data_AF-A0A453FI48-F1
#
_entry.id   AF-A0A453FI48-F1
#
_cell.length_a   1.000
_cell.length_b   1.000
_cell.length_c   1.000
_cell.angle_alpha   90.00
_cell.angle_beta   90.00
_cell.angle_gamma   90.00
#
_symmetry.space_group_name_H-M   'P 1'
#
loop_
_entity.id
_entity.type
_entity.pdbx_description
1 polymer ?
#
loop_
_entity_poly.entity_id
_entity_poly.type
_entity_poly.pdbx_seq_one_letter_code
_entity_poly.pdbx_strand_id
1 'polypeptide(L)'
;MGAVQLESVAAQHAHAKLNVDSLPQGPSLFDGNDTARIDGSKSDEYERFEKGLMQYGCAHYRRRCRIRAPCCNEIFDCRHCHNESKNSIKIDTARRHELPRHELQQVICSLCGTEQEVCD
;
A
#
# COMPACT_ATOMS: atom_id res chain seq x y z
N MET A 1 -51.97 4.83 -25.05
CA MET A 1 -50.79 3.93 -25.11
C MET A 1 -49.58 4.82 -25.29
N GLY A 2 -49.00 5.32 -24.18
CA GLY A 2 -47.88 6.25 -24.21
C GLY A 2 -46.58 5.47 -24.13
N ALA A 3 -45.74 5.55 -25.16
CA ALA A 3 -44.38 5.03 -25.14
C ALA A 3 -43.52 6.00 -24.31
N VAL A 4 -42.96 5.54 -23.20
CA VAL A 4 -41.93 6.28 -22.46
C VAL A 4 -40.59 5.95 -23.09
N GLN A 5 -40.00 6.90 -23.81
CA GLN A 5 -38.64 6.78 -24.32
C GLN A 5 -37.65 6.67 -23.15
N LEU A 6 -36.83 5.62 -23.18
CA LEU A 6 -35.66 5.46 -22.33
C LEU A 6 -34.53 6.32 -22.90
N GLU A 7 -34.18 7.41 -22.22
CA GLU A 7 -33.01 8.21 -22.58
C GLU A 7 -31.79 7.75 -21.76
N SER A 8 -30.90 7.00 -22.42
CA SER A 8 -29.59 6.63 -21.91
C SER A 8 -28.65 7.84 -21.90
N VAL A 9 -28.29 8.35 -20.72
CA VAL A 9 -27.26 9.39 -20.60
C VAL A 9 -25.89 8.72 -20.56
N ALA A 10 -25.19 8.77 -21.69
CA ALA A 10 -23.86 8.24 -21.88
C ALA A 10 -22.81 9.04 -21.08
N ALA A 11 -21.83 8.30 -20.56
CA ALA A 11 -20.70 8.76 -19.77
C ALA A 11 -19.82 9.77 -20.52
N GLN A 12 -19.43 10.85 -19.83
CA GLN A 12 -18.34 11.73 -20.26
C GLN A 12 -17.16 11.54 -19.30
N HIS A 13 -16.23 10.67 -19.66
CA HIS A 13 -14.90 10.62 -19.04
C HIS A 13 -13.99 11.60 -19.78
N ALA A 14 -13.55 12.65 -19.08
CA ALA A 14 -12.54 13.57 -19.60
C ALA A 14 -11.16 12.88 -19.58
N HIS A 15 -10.59 12.65 -20.76
CA HIS A 15 -9.22 12.17 -20.89
C HIS A 15 -8.25 13.35 -20.74
N ALA A 16 -7.64 13.50 -19.57
CA ALA A 16 -6.50 14.40 -19.38
C ALA A 16 -5.26 13.78 -20.07
N LYS A 17 -4.76 14.45 -21.10
CA LYS A 17 -3.50 14.10 -21.77
C LYS A 17 -2.34 14.69 -20.95
N LEU A 18 -1.51 13.85 -20.34
CA LEU A 18 -0.22 14.28 -19.81
C LEU A 18 0.77 14.38 -20.98
N ASN A 19 1.24 15.59 -21.26
CA ASN A 19 2.27 15.87 -22.25
C ASN A 19 3.65 15.52 -21.66
N VAL A 20 4.28 14.47 -22.18
CA VAL A 20 5.67 14.10 -21.85
C VAL A 20 6.58 14.74 -22.88
N ASP A 21 7.10 15.92 -22.57
CA ASP A 21 8.30 16.42 -23.25
C ASP A 21 9.07 17.37 -22.32
N SER A 22 10.40 17.24 -22.38
CA SER A 22 11.44 18.14 -21.84
C SER A 22 11.92 17.93 -20.39
N LEU A 23 13.00 17.15 -20.29
CA LEU A 23 13.97 17.06 -19.18
C LEU A 23 15.04 18.17 -19.30
N PRO A 24 15.49 18.80 -18.20
CA PRO A 24 16.84 19.37 -18.13
C PRO A 24 17.76 18.52 -17.23
N GLN A 25 18.97 18.32 -17.75
CA GLN A 25 20.06 17.52 -17.19
C GLN A 25 20.67 18.19 -15.93
N GLY A 26 20.85 17.42 -14.86
CA GLY A 26 21.64 17.80 -13.68
C GLY A 26 22.99 17.04 -13.62
N PRO A 27 24.02 17.57 -12.94
CA PRO A 27 25.40 17.19 -13.19
C PRO A 27 25.82 15.85 -12.58
N SER A 28 26.63 15.14 -13.37
CA SER A 28 27.36 13.92 -13.07
C SER A 28 28.56 14.18 -12.16
N LEU A 29 28.54 13.64 -10.94
CA LEU A 29 29.75 13.51 -10.11
C LEU A 29 29.65 12.26 -9.22
N PHE A 30 30.12 11.13 -9.73
CA PHE A 30 30.85 10.14 -8.91
C PHE A 30 31.78 9.35 -9.84
N ASP A 31 32.99 9.89 -10.02
CA ASP A 31 34.16 9.15 -10.48
C ASP A 31 34.68 8.28 -9.34
N GLY A 32 34.96 7.00 -9.63
CA GLY A 32 35.62 6.12 -8.68
C GLY A 32 35.46 4.65 -9.03
N ASN A 33 36.25 4.19 -10.00
CA ASN A 33 36.62 2.78 -10.02
C ASN A 33 37.55 2.54 -8.82
N ASP A 34 37.13 1.70 -7.90
CA ASP A 34 37.99 1.03 -6.95
C ASP A 34 37.58 -0.44 -7.00
N THR A 35 38.25 -1.22 -7.85
CA THR A 35 38.18 -2.68 -7.80
C THR A 35 38.92 -3.18 -6.56
N ALA A 36 38.33 -2.94 -5.39
CA ALA A 36 38.61 -3.75 -4.22
C ALA A 36 37.99 -5.12 -4.47
N ARG A 37 38.84 -6.17 -4.44
CA ARG A 37 38.45 -7.58 -4.58
C ARG A 37 37.21 -7.88 -3.72
N ILE A 38 36.04 -7.98 -4.34
CA ILE A 38 34.82 -8.45 -3.68
C ILE A 38 34.98 -9.96 -3.55
N ASP A 39 35.59 -10.37 -2.43
CA ASP A 39 35.55 -11.75 -1.97
C ASP A 39 34.07 -12.14 -1.81
N GLY A 40 33.66 -13.12 -2.62
CA GLY A 40 32.28 -13.55 -2.75
C GLY A 40 31.79 -14.22 -1.48
N SER A 41 31.01 -13.51 -0.66
CA SER A 41 30.14 -14.11 0.36
C SER A 41 29.07 -13.13 0.89
N LYS A 42 28.18 -12.62 0.01
CA LYS A 42 27.05 -11.75 0.41
C LYS A 42 25.73 -12.03 -0.32
N SER A 43 25.57 -13.17 -0.99
CA SER A 43 24.30 -13.52 -1.65
C SER A 43 23.19 -13.82 -0.65
N ASP A 44 23.48 -14.53 0.44
CA ASP A 44 22.45 -15.02 1.36
C ASP A 44 21.88 -13.94 2.29
N GLU A 45 22.70 -12.95 2.66
CA GLU A 45 22.26 -11.77 3.42
C GLU A 45 21.33 -10.89 2.59
N TYR A 46 21.65 -10.71 1.30
CA TYR A 46 20.84 -9.94 0.36
C TYR A 46 19.51 -10.65 0.09
N GLU A 47 19.52 -11.97 -0.14
CA GLU A 47 18.31 -12.82 -0.26
C GLU A 47 17.43 -12.77 1.01
N ARG A 48 18.04 -12.81 2.21
CA ARG A 48 17.28 -12.68 3.48
C ARG A 48 16.65 -11.30 3.63
N PHE A 49 17.37 -10.25 3.23
CA PHE A 49 16.84 -8.89 3.21
C PHE A 49 15.76 -8.73 2.14
N GLU A 50 15.89 -9.34 0.97
CA GLU A 50 14.92 -9.28 -0.12
C GLU A 50 13.67 -10.13 0.10
N LYS A 51 13.71 -11.12 1.00
CA LYS A 51 12.57 -12.02 1.22
C LYS A 51 11.31 -11.24 1.59
N GLY A 52 10.38 -11.12 0.64
CA GLY A 52 9.14 -10.37 0.83
C GLY A 52 9.24 -8.86 0.69
N LEU A 53 10.41 -8.33 0.32
CA LEU A 53 10.58 -6.92 -0.04
C LEU A 53 9.78 -6.68 -1.33
N MET A 54 8.89 -5.68 -1.32
CA MET A 54 7.87 -5.40 -2.35
C MET A 54 6.67 -6.36 -2.45
N GLN A 55 6.69 -7.53 -1.80
CA GLN A 55 5.54 -8.46 -1.82
C GLN A 55 4.49 -8.14 -0.75
N TYR A 56 4.88 -7.45 0.32
CA TYR A 56 4.02 -7.17 1.46
C TYR A 56 3.89 -5.68 1.76
N GLY A 57 2.75 -5.31 2.34
CA GLY A 57 2.39 -3.95 2.65
C GLY A 57 1.45 -3.36 1.60
N CYS A 58 1.33 -2.04 1.60
CA CYS A 58 0.41 -1.30 0.74
C CYS A 58 1.07 -0.01 0.23
N ALA A 59 0.33 0.77 -0.57
CA ALA A 59 0.78 2.08 -1.03
C ALA A 59 1.11 3.05 0.11
N HIS A 60 0.48 2.88 1.27
CA HIS A 60 0.72 3.72 2.44
C HIS A 60 2.02 3.35 3.18
N TYR A 61 2.22 2.05 3.44
CA TYR A 61 3.37 1.54 4.19
C TYR A 61 3.91 0.25 3.57
N ARG A 62 5.22 0.22 3.31
CA ARG A 62 5.97 -0.98 2.92
C ARG A 62 6.52 -1.67 4.16
N ARG A 63 5.69 -2.49 4.81
CA ARG A 63 6.05 -3.24 6.02
C ARG A 63 5.56 -4.68 5.91
N ARG A 64 6.22 -5.60 6.63
CA ARG A 64 5.92 -7.05 6.61
C ARG A 64 4.94 -7.46 7.71
N CYS A 65 4.00 -6.58 8.05
CA CYS A 65 2.95 -6.88 9.01
C CYS A 65 1.62 -6.26 8.59
N ARG A 66 0.55 -6.95 8.98
CA ARG A 66 -0.84 -6.51 8.90
C ARG A 66 -1.33 -6.20 10.32
N ILE A 67 -2.39 -5.43 10.43
CA ILE A 67 -3.04 -5.09 11.70
C ILE A 67 -4.38 -5.81 11.79
N ARG A 68 -4.75 -6.24 12.99
CA ARG A 68 -6.13 -6.64 13.30
C ARG A 68 -6.85 -5.45 13.90
N ALA A 69 -7.89 -4.99 13.24
CA ALA A 69 -8.63 -3.81 13.70
C ALA A 69 -9.52 -4.16 14.90
N PRO A 70 -9.34 -3.58 16.09
CA PRO A 70 -10.15 -3.90 17.27
C PRO A 70 -11.64 -3.52 17.10
N CYS A 71 -11.93 -2.54 16.24
CA CYS A 71 -13.29 -2.04 16.01
C CYS A 71 -14.19 -3.01 15.21
N CYS A 72 -13.62 -3.83 14.33
CA CYS A 72 -14.38 -4.72 13.45
C CYS A 72 -13.77 -6.12 13.26
N ASN A 73 -12.64 -6.40 13.92
CA ASN A 73 -11.89 -7.66 13.86
C ASN A 73 -11.40 -8.07 12.46
N GLU A 74 -11.44 -7.15 11.49
CA GLU A 74 -10.92 -7.36 10.14
C GLU A 74 -9.42 -7.06 10.07
N ILE A 75 -8.74 -7.67 9.09
CA ILE A 75 -7.30 -7.58 8.91
C ILE A 75 -6.98 -6.64 7.75
N PHE A 76 -6.09 -5.69 7.97
CA PHE A 76 -5.64 -4.71 6.97
C PHE A 76 -4.13 -4.55 6.96
N ASP A 77 -3.54 -4.13 5.84
CA ASP A 77 -2.10 -3.82 5.81
C ASP A 77 -1.74 -2.61 6.67
N CYS A 78 -2.65 -1.64 6.79
CA CYS A 78 -2.48 -0.47 7.63
C CYS A 78 -3.80 0.23 7.99
N ARG A 79 -3.72 1.23 8.89
CA ARG A 79 -4.88 2.04 9.30
C ARG A 79 -5.51 2.81 8.14
N HIS A 80 -4.71 3.27 7.18
CA HIS A 80 -5.22 4.01 6.02
C HIS A 80 -6.05 3.09 5.12
N CYS A 81 -5.56 1.88 4.84
CA CYS A 81 -6.32 0.87 4.11
C CYS A 81 -7.63 0.50 4.83
N HIS A 82 -7.62 0.40 6.15
CA HIS A 82 -8.85 0.22 6.94
C HIS A 82 -9.83 1.37 6.68
N ASN A 83 -9.40 2.61 6.92
CA ASN A 83 -10.28 3.78 6.85
C ASN A 83 -10.83 3.99 5.44
N GLU A 84 -10.02 3.78 4.39
CA GLU A 84 -10.47 3.85 3.00
C GLU A 84 -11.54 2.81 2.68
N SER A 85 -11.36 1.57 3.15
CA SER A 85 -12.33 0.50 2.96
C SER A 85 -13.65 0.83 3.68
N LYS A 86 -13.56 1.19 4.96
CA LYS A 86 -14.73 1.43 5.83
C LYS A 86 -15.47 2.72 5.54
N ASN A 87 -14.80 3.75 5.01
CA ASN A 87 -15.42 5.03 4.68
C ASN A 87 -15.81 5.16 3.20
N SER A 88 -15.66 4.09 2.40
CA SER A 88 -16.07 4.12 1.00
C SER A 88 -17.59 4.29 0.84
N ILE A 89 -18.02 4.90 -0.27
CA ILE A 89 -19.43 5.17 -0.55
C ILE A 89 -20.30 3.90 -0.60
N LYS A 90 -19.68 2.75 -0.90
CA LYS A 90 -20.34 1.44 -0.97
C LYS A 90 -20.70 0.87 0.41
N ILE A 91 -20.13 1.42 1.48
CA ILE A 91 -20.41 1.00 2.84
C ILE A 91 -21.58 1.80 3.40
N ASP A 92 -22.50 1.05 4.00
CA ASP A 92 -23.64 1.56 4.79
C ASP A 92 -23.14 2.56 5.83
N THR A 93 -23.79 3.72 5.91
CA THR A 93 -23.40 4.82 6.80
C THR A 93 -23.26 4.37 8.25
N ALA A 94 -24.13 3.45 8.70
CA ALA A 94 -24.09 2.92 10.07
C ALA A 94 -22.82 2.10 10.38
N ARG A 95 -22.10 1.63 9.35
CA ARG A 95 -20.88 0.82 9.49
C ARG A 95 -19.60 1.60 9.19
N ARG A 96 -19.69 2.88 8.84
CA ARG A 96 -18.52 3.74 8.60
C ARG A 96 -17.86 4.07 9.92
N HIS A 97 -16.55 3.93 9.97
CA HIS A 97 -15.75 4.23 11.15
C HIS A 97 -14.27 4.32 10.78
N GLU A 98 -13.51 4.97 11.65
CA GLU A 98 -12.06 5.01 11.57
C GLU A 98 -11.43 4.08 12.59
N LEU A 99 -10.21 3.64 12.30
CA LEU A 99 -9.43 2.85 13.21
C LEU A 99 -8.77 3.74 14.28
N PRO A 100 -9.12 3.59 15.57
CA PRO A 100 -8.45 4.29 16.65
C PRO A 100 -6.98 3.87 16.76
N ARG A 101 -6.06 4.85 16.66
CA ARG A 101 -4.61 4.59 16.58
C ARG A 101 -4.04 3.88 17.82
N HIS A 102 -4.49 4.27 19.01
CA HIS A 102 -3.96 3.78 20.29
C HIS A 102 -4.63 2.51 20.78
N GLU A 103 -5.71 2.07 20.13
CA GLU A 103 -6.41 0.83 20.51
C GLU A 103 -5.88 -0.37 19.71
N LEU A 104 -4.95 -0.17 18.78
CA LEU A 104 -4.32 -1.24 18.02
C LEU A 104 -3.44 -2.10 18.93
N GLN A 105 -3.97 -3.26 19.32
CA GLN A 105 -3.28 -4.21 20.20
C GLN A 105 -2.59 -5.33 19.43
N GLN A 106 -2.98 -5.62 18.19
CA GLN A 106 -2.51 -6.84 17.50
C GLN A 106 -1.98 -6.57 16.09
N VAL A 107 -0.80 -7.14 15.81
CA VAL A 107 -0.17 -7.16 14.49
C VAL A 107 0.13 -8.59 14.06
N ILE A 108 -0.01 -8.86 12.77
CA ILE A 108 0.16 -10.19 12.18
C ILE A 108 1.35 -10.12 11.24
N CYS A 109 2.37 -10.93 11.47
CA CYS A 109 3.54 -11.01 10.59
C CYS A 109 3.13 -11.57 9.22
N SER A 110 3.45 -10.87 8.14
CA SER A 110 3.12 -11.32 6.78
C SER A 110 4.05 -12.43 6.28
N LEU A 111 5.20 -12.64 6.91
CA LEU A 111 6.16 -13.69 6.53
C LEU A 111 5.83 -15.05 7.16
N CYS A 112 5.45 -15.06 8.44
CA CYS A 112 5.25 -16.30 9.20
C CYS A 112 3.82 -16.46 9.74
N GLY A 113 2.96 -15.45 9.62
CA GLY A 113 1.57 -15.50 10.08
C GLY A 113 1.38 -15.34 11.59
N THR A 114 2.45 -15.21 12.37
CA THR A 114 2.36 -15.06 13.83
C THR A 114 1.64 -13.77 14.22
N GLU A 115 0.61 -13.89 15.05
CA GLU A 115 -0.03 -12.75 15.73
C GLU A 115 0.82 -12.33 16.93
N GLN A 116 1.06 -11.02 17.06
CA GLN A 116 1.91 -10.42 18.08
C GLN A 116 1.18 -9.24 18.70
N GLU A 117 1.34 -9.09 20.01
CA GLU A 117 0.82 -7.94 20.74
C GLU A 117 1.67 -6.69 20.46
N VAL A 118 1.02 -5.53 20.42
CA VAL A 118 1.69 -4.23 20.34
C VAL A 118 2.18 -3.88 21.74
N CYS A 119 3.45 -3.53 21.85
CA CYS A 119 4.03 -3.03 23.10
C CYS A 119 3.74 -1.53 23.23
N ASP A 120 3.14 -1.11 24.35
CA ASP A 120 2.87 0.28 24.71
C ASP A 120 4.13 1.05 25.13
#